data_AF-A0A1F5VQA2-F1
#
_entry.id   AF-A0A1F5VQA2-F1
#
_cell.length_a   1.000
_cell.length_b   1.000
_cell.length_c   1.000
_cell.angle_alpha   90.00
_cell.angle_beta   90.00
_cell.angle_gamma   90.00
#
_symmetry.space_group_name_H-M   'P 1'
#
loop_
_entity.id
_entity.type
_entity.pdbx_description
1 polymer ?
#
loop_
_entity_poly.entity_id
_entity_poly.type
_entity_poly.pdbx_seq_one_letter_code
_entity_poly.pdbx_strand_id
1 'polypeptide(L)'
;MKINVKAFAITLGILWAGMVFSTGLLNLIWNSYAVEFVTLVKSIYPGYKAMRGFLGLITGTIYALTEGVFLGLIFGWLYNKIVGTPK
;
A
#
# COMPACT_ATOMS: atom_id res chain seq x y z
N MET A 1 -23.22 10.22 -3.94
CA MET A 1 -22.76 9.43 -5.12
C MET A 1 -22.10 8.16 -4.60
N LYS A 2 -22.19 7.04 -5.31
CA LYS A 2 -21.51 5.79 -4.92
C LYS A 2 -20.15 5.69 -5.61
N ILE A 3 -19.17 5.13 -4.92
CA ILE A 3 -17.85 4.83 -5.47
C ILE A 3 -17.89 3.45 -6.13
N ASN A 4 -17.26 3.30 -7.29
CA ASN A 4 -17.00 1.97 -7.84
C ASN A 4 -15.93 1.28 -6.98
N VAL A 5 -16.35 0.30 -6.18
CA VAL A 5 -15.50 -0.36 -5.17
C VAL A 5 -14.26 -1.02 -5.81
N LYS A 6 -14.42 -1.67 -6.97
CA LYS A 6 -13.31 -2.34 -7.65
C LYS A 6 -12.29 -1.33 -8.16
N ALA A 7 -12.76 -0.29 -8.85
CA ALA A 7 -11.87 0.76 -9.35
C ALA A 7 -11.12 1.43 -8.21
N PHE A 8 -11.84 1.80 -7.14
CA PHE A 8 -11.25 2.43 -5.97
C PHE A 8 -10.22 1.56 -5.26
N ALA A 9 -10.49 0.27 -5.07
CA ALA A 9 -9.55 -0.67 -4.48
C ALA A 9 -8.26 -0.80 -5.30
N ILE A 10 -8.37 -0.95 -6.62
CA ILE A 10 -7.21 -1.04 -7.51
C ILE A 10 -6.40 0.26 -7.47
N THR A 11 -7.07 1.43 -7.53
CA THR A 11 -6.40 2.73 -7.43
C THR A 11 -5.63 2.88 -6.12
N LEU A 12 -6.25 2.57 -4.98
CA LEU A 12 -5.59 2.63 -3.67
C LEU A 12 -4.39 1.68 -3.58
N GLY A 13 -4.54 0.44 -4.07
CA GLY A 13 -3.47 -0.54 -4.15
C GLY A 13 -2.27 -0.03 -4.95
N ILE A 14 -2.51 0.48 -6.16
CA ILE A 14 -1.45 0.98 -7.04
C ILE A 14 -0.75 2.20 -6.40
N LEU A 15 -1.50 3.13 -5.83
CA LEU A 15 -0.92 4.32 -5.19
C LEU A 15 -0.06 3.92 -3.97
N TRP A 16 -0.54 3.02 -3.12
CA TRP A 16 0.20 2.58 -1.95
C TRP A 16 1.47 1.80 -2.33
N ALA A 17 1.34 0.86 -3.27
CA ALA A 17 2.48 0.14 -3.82
C ALA A 17 3.52 1.07 -4.47
N GLY A 18 3.07 2.07 -5.24
CA GLY A 18 3.95 3.04 -5.89
C GLY A 18 4.72 3.90 -4.89
N MET A 19 4.09 4.31 -3.79
CA MET A 19 4.76 5.05 -2.71
C MET A 19 5.81 4.19 -2.00
N VAL A 20 5.47 2.95 -1.63
CA VAL A 20 6.42 2.04 -0.98
C VAL A 20 7.57 1.65 -1.94
N PHE A 21 7.27 1.42 -3.21
CA PHE A 21 8.29 1.09 -4.22
C PHE A 21 9.25 2.27 -4.44
N SER A 22 8.73 3.47 -4.69
CA SER A 22 9.57 4.64 -4.95
C SER A 22 10.44 4.99 -3.75
N THR A 23 9.86 5.05 -2.54
CA THR A 23 10.63 5.32 -1.31
C THR A 23 11.68 4.25 -1.02
N GLY A 24 11.34 2.97 -1.19
CA GLY A 24 12.28 1.86 -1.03
C GLY A 24 13.40 1.89 -2.07
N LEU A 25 13.09 2.19 -3.34
CA LEU A 25 14.08 2.31 -4.42
C LEU A 25 15.04 3.48 -4.16
N LEU A 26 14.52 4.64 -3.78
CA LEU A 26 15.34 5.79 -3.43
C LEU A 26 16.22 5.51 -2.19
N ASN A 27 15.72 4.74 -1.22
CA ASN A 27 16.52 4.30 -0.08
C ASN A 27 17.64 3.33 -0.48
N LEU A 28 17.46 2.49 -1.50
CA LEU A 28 18.53 1.63 -2.04
C LEU A 28 19.65 2.43 -2.73
N ILE A 29 19.30 3.55 -3.37
CA ILE A 29 20.26 4.44 -4.03
C ILE A 29 20.95 5.34 -2.98
N TRP A 30 20.15 5.88 -2.06
CA TRP A 30 20.58 6.78 -0.99
C TRP A 30 20.16 6.20 0.35
N ASN A 31 21.09 5.49 1.01
CA ASN A 31 20.81 4.77 2.25
C ASN A 31 20.21 5.63 3.39
N SER A 32 20.38 6.95 3.35
CA SER A 32 19.80 7.89 4.32
C SER A 32 18.38 8.38 3.99
N TYR A 33 17.88 8.15 2.77
CA TYR A 33 16.57 8.62 2.33
C TYR A 33 15.44 7.79 2.95
N ALA A 34 14.46 8.43 3.60
CA ALA A 34 13.24 7.79 4.11
C ALA A 34 13.45 6.58 5.05
N VAL A 35 14.56 6.56 5.82
CA VAL A 35 14.91 5.44 6.72
C VAL A 35 13.79 5.08 7.70
N GLU A 36 13.18 6.09 8.32
CA GLU A 36 12.09 5.87 9.28
C GLU A 36 10.85 5.28 8.61
N PHE A 37 10.51 5.75 7.41
CA PHE A 37 9.40 5.20 6.64
C PHE A 37 9.65 3.74 6.25
N VAL A 38 10.84 3.41 5.75
CA VAL A 38 11.21 2.03 5.40
C VAL A 38 11.21 1.15 6.66
N THR A 39 11.60 1.67 7.82
CA THR A 39 11.56 0.97 9.10
C THR A 39 10.13 0.71 9.58
N LEU A 40 9.23 1.68 9.42
CA LEU A 40 7.80 1.50 9.67
C LEU A 40 7.23 0.40 8.78
N VAL A 41 7.49 0.43 7.47
CA VAL A 41 7.04 -0.60 6.53
C VAL A 41 7.58 -1.99 6.93
N LYS A 42 8.86 -2.08 7.34
CA LYS A 42 9.48 -3.31 7.89
C LYS A 42 8.78 -3.84 9.14
N SER A 43 8.17 -2.96 9.94
CA SER A 43 7.49 -3.34 11.18
C SER A 43 6.10 -3.92 10.92
N ILE A 44 5.43 -3.49 9.85
CA ILE A 44 4.06 -3.88 9.51
C ILE A 44 4.04 -5.20 8.73
N TYR A 45 5.01 -5.43 7.82
CA TYR A 45 5.00 -6.59 6.92
C TYR A 45 5.84 -7.77 7.43
N PRO A 46 5.21 -8.90 7.82
CA PRO A 46 5.93 -10.08 8.29
C PRO A 46 6.85 -10.66 7.20
N GLY A 47 8.03 -11.14 7.59
CA GLY A 47 9.04 -11.67 6.66
C GLY A 47 9.82 -10.61 5.87
N TYR A 48 9.35 -9.37 5.82
CA TYR A 48 10.05 -8.26 5.16
C TYR A 48 11.39 -7.92 5.84
N LYS A 49 11.50 -8.14 7.17
CA LYS A 49 12.77 -8.00 7.91
C LYS A 49 13.86 -8.97 7.48
N ALA A 50 13.49 -10.14 6.95
CA ALA A 50 14.43 -11.18 6.54
C ALA A 50 14.99 -10.93 5.12
N MET A 51 14.33 -10.10 4.32
CA MET A 51 14.74 -9.79 2.95
C MET A 51 15.49 -8.46 2.89
N ARG A 52 16.63 -8.42 2.19
CA ARG A 52 17.50 -7.24 2.04
C ARG A 52 17.57 -6.81 0.58
N GLY A 53 17.94 -5.56 0.36
CA GLY A 53 18.17 -5.02 -0.99
C GLY A 53 16.91 -5.05 -1.87
N PHE A 54 17.09 -5.41 -3.13
CA PHE A 54 16.03 -5.41 -4.14
C PHE A 54 14.91 -6.43 -3.85
N LEU A 55 15.23 -7.60 -3.28
CA LEU A 55 14.20 -8.58 -2.90
C LEU A 55 13.29 -8.02 -1.81
N GLY A 56 13.87 -7.31 -0.82
CA GLY A 56 13.11 -6.56 0.16
C GLY A 56 12.14 -5.60 -0.54
N LEU A 57 12.65 -4.69 -1.37
CA LEU A 57 11.85 -3.73 -2.13
C LEU A 57 10.63 -4.36 -2.83
N ILE A 58 10.83 -5.45 -3.58
CA ILE A 58 9.74 -6.13 -4.30
C ILE A 58 8.71 -6.71 -3.32
N THR A 59 9.15 -7.39 -2.27
CA THR A 59 8.25 -8.01 -1.29
C THR A 59 7.36 -6.98 -0.60
N GLY A 60 7.90 -5.82 -0.23
CA GLY A 60 7.13 -4.75 0.44
C GLY A 60 6.19 -4.05 -0.51
N THR A 61 6.59 -3.93 -1.78
CA THR A 61 5.71 -3.41 -2.83
C THR A 61 4.51 -4.34 -3.03
N ILE A 62 4.72 -5.67 -3.03
CA ILE A 62 3.63 -6.64 -3.11
C ILE A 62 2.72 -6.56 -1.88
N TYR A 63 3.29 -6.51 -0.67
CA TYR A 63 2.51 -6.34 0.56
C TYR A 63 1.69 -5.06 0.54
N ALA A 64 2.30 -3.94 0.15
CA ALA A 64 1.62 -2.65 0.02
C ALA A 64 0.51 -2.70 -1.04
N LEU A 65 0.73 -3.35 -2.17
CA LEU A 65 -0.31 -3.55 -3.18
C LEU A 65 -1.50 -4.32 -2.60
N THR A 66 -1.23 -5.46 -1.96
CA THR A 66 -2.27 -6.31 -1.36
C THR A 66 -3.04 -5.57 -0.28
N GLU A 67 -2.34 -4.88 0.62
CA GLU A 67 -2.94 -4.09 1.70
C GLU A 67 -3.77 -2.93 1.16
N GLY A 68 -3.25 -2.16 0.21
CA GLY A 68 -3.96 -1.04 -0.39
C GLY A 68 -5.23 -1.47 -1.13
N VAL A 69 -5.18 -2.59 -1.86
CA VAL A 69 -6.39 -3.18 -2.46
C VAL A 69 -7.38 -3.59 -1.38
N PHE A 70 -6.93 -4.29 -0.34
CA PHE A 70 -7.81 -4.78 0.72
C PHE A 70 -8.48 -3.65 1.49
N LEU A 71 -7.72 -2.62 1.90
CA LEU A 71 -8.26 -1.44 2.55
C LEU A 71 -9.19 -0.65 1.62
N GLY A 72 -8.87 -0.54 0.34
CA GLY A 72 -9.75 0.09 -0.63
C GLY A 72 -11.07 -0.66 -0.85
N LEU A 73 -11.06 -1.99 -0.82
CA LEU A 73 -12.29 -2.80 -0.85
C LEU A 73 -13.17 -2.50 0.37
N ILE A 74 -12.58 -2.53 1.57
CA ILE A 74 -13.29 -2.25 2.83
C ILE A 74 -13.86 -0.83 2.81
N PHE A 75 -13.03 0.15 2.47
CA PHE A 75 -13.43 1.55 2.48
C PHE A 75 -14.50 1.84 1.43
N GLY A 76 -14.32 1.36 0.18
CA GLY A 76 -15.31 1.55 -0.89
C GLY A 76 -16.66 0.92 -0.56
N TRP A 77 -16.65 -0.29 0.03
CA TRP A 77 -17.87 -0.94 0.51
C TRP A 77 -18.53 -0.14 1.64
N LEU A 78 -17.76 0.24 2.66
CA LEU A 78 -18.27 0.95 3.83
C LEU A 78 -18.84 2.32 3.44
N TYR A 79 -18.14 3.07 2.58
CA TYR A 79 -18.59 4.35 2.05
C TYR A 79 -19.95 4.21 1.36
N ASN A 80 -20.10 3.23 0.46
CA ASN A 80 -21.35 3.00 -0.25
C ASN A 80 -22.49 2.59 0.68
N LYS A 81 -22.18 1.88 1.77
CA LYS A 81 -23.16 1.52 2.81
C LYS A 81 -23.64 2.74 3.59
N ILE A 82 -22.73 3.65 3.95
CA ILE A 82 -23.04 4.88 4.70
C ILE A 82 -23.81 5.88 3.85
N VAL A 83 -23.42 6.09 2.58
CA VAL A 83 -24.10 7.03 1.67
C VAL A 83 -25.53 6.57 1.32
N GLY A 84 -25.84 5.28 1.49
CA GLY A 84 -27.17 4.73 1.28
C GLY A 84 -27.63 4.75 -0.19
N THR A 85 -28.83 4.21 -0.43
CA THR A 85 -29.58 4.45 -1.67
C THR A 85 -30.30 5.79 -1.51
N PRO A 86 -30.31 6.70 -2.51
CA PRO A 86 -31.22 7.83 -2.48
C PRO A 86 -32.63 7.29 -2.23
N LYS A 87 -33.33 7.84 -1.23
CA LYS A 87 -34.78 7.59 -1.07
C LYS A 87 -35.53 8.16 -2.26
#